data_AF-A0A353W227-F1
#
_entry.id   AF-A0A353W227-F1
#
_cell.length_a   1.000
_cell.length_b   1.000
_cell.length_c   1.000
_cell.angle_alpha   90.00
_cell.angle_beta   90.00
_cell.angle_gamma   90.00
#
_symmetry.space_group_name_H-M   'P 1'
#
loop_
_entity.id
_entity.type
_entity.pdbx_description
1 polymer ?
#
loop_
_entity_poly.entity_id
_entity_poly.type
_entity_poly.pdbx_seq_one_letter_code
_entity_poly.pdbx_strand_id
1 'polypeptide(L)' 'MIDLHSHILPQVDDGAGSLEESMRMIAIAYKDGIRQIVATPHRNHPVDFKYKGNIEEAF' A
#
# COMPACT_ATOMS: atom_id res chain seq x y z
N MET A 1 12.23 -6.13 -14.22
CA MET A 1 12.41 -6.93 -12.99
C MET A 1 11.08 -7.10 -12.28
N ILE A 2 10.88 -8.20 -11.56
CA ILE A 2 9.70 -8.45 -10.73
C ILE A 2 10.12 -8.31 -9.27
N ASP A 3 9.43 -7.46 -8.52
CA ASP A 3 9.53 -7.40 -7.07
C ASP A 3 8.48 -8.33 -6.46
N LEU A 4 8.93 -9.27 -5.62
CA LEU A 4 8.09 -10.30 -5.02
C LEU A 4 7.74 -9.99 -3.56
N HIS A 5 8.25 -8.89 -2.99
CA HIS A 5 7.99 -8.55 -1.60
C HIS A 5 7.94 -7.04 -1.40
N SER A 6 6.73 -6.47 -1.36
CA SER A 6 6.53 -5.04 -1.26
C SER A 6 5.31 -4.66 -0.43
N HIS A 7 5.51 -3.70 0.48
CA HIS A 7 4.48 -3.09 1.32
C HIS A 7 3.91 -1.84 0.63
N ILE A 8 3.44 -2.02 -0.61
CA ILE A 8 3.09 -0.92 -1.53
C ILE A 8 1.65 -0.43 -1.38
N LEU A 9 0.82 -1.12 -0.58
CA LEU A 9 -0.59 -0.77 -0.41
C LEU A 9 -0.74 0.32 0.67
N PRO A 10 -1.47 1.41 0.39
CA PRO A 10 -1.60 2.52 1.33
C PRO A 10 -2.46 2.15 2.54
N GLN A 11 -1.97 2.48 3.74
CA GLN A 11 -2.68 2.37 5.02
C GLN A 11 -3.12 0.93 5.36
N VAL A 12 -2.43 -0.08 4.82
CA VAL A 12 -2.74 -1.51 5.08
C VAL A 12 -1.85 -2.09 6.19
N ASP A 13 -0.63 -1.59 6.32
CA ASP A 13 0.33 -1.99 7.35
C ASP A 13 1.36 -0.86 7.60
N ASP A 14 2.56 -1.21 8.04
CA ASP A 14 3.70 -0.31 8.26
C ASP A 14 4.46 0.08 6.98
N GLY A 15 3.92 -0.24 5.81
CA GLY A 15 4.37 0.26 4.53
C GLY A 15 3.96 1.72 4.28
N ALA A 16 3.35 1.97 3.11
CA ALA A 16 2.94 3.31 2.73
C ALA A 16 1.80 3.84 3.62
N GLY A 17 2.00 5.00 4.26
CA GLY A 17 0.99 5.65 5.10
C GLY A 17 -0.06 6.45 4.33
N SER A 18 0.11 6.62 3.02
CA SER A 18 -0.83 7.35 2.15
C SER A 18 -0.76 6.87 0.70
N LEU A 19 -1.77 7.23 -0.11
CA LEU A 19 -1.76 6.97 -1.55
C LEU A 19 -0.59 7.69 -2.22
N GLU A 20 -0.31 8.93 -1.82
CA GLU A 20 0.79 9.75 -2.33
C GLU A 20 2.15 9.11 -2.04
N GLU A 21 2.33 8.52 -0.87
CA GLU A 21 3.54 7.78 -0.52
C GLU A 21 3.68 6.49 -1.34
N SER A 22 2.59 5.74 -1.51
CA SER A 22 2.58 4.55 -2.39
C SER A 22 3.01 4.91 -3.81
N MET A 23 2.49 6.03 -4.35
CA MET A 23 2.85 6.51 -5.69
C MET A 23 4.32 6.91 -5.79
N ARG A 24 4.91 7.50 -4.74
CA ARG A 24 6.35 7.80 -4.69
C ARG A 24 7.20 6.53 -4.70
N MET A 25 6.81 5.52 -3.92
CA MET A 25 7.49 4.22 -3.89
C MET A 25 7.43 3.53 -5.27
N ILE A 26 6.27 3.55 -5.94
CA ILE A 26 6.11 3.02 -7.30
C ILE A 26 7.02 3.77 -8.28
N ALA A 27 7.09 5.10 -8.19
CA ALA A 27 7.93 5.90 -9.08
C ALA A 27 9.43 5.59 -8.90
N ILE A 28 9.89 5.33 -7.68
CA ILE A 28 11.27 4.88 -7.39
C ILE A 28 11.49 3.48 -7.98
N ALA A 29 10.62 2.52 -7.66
CA ALA A 29 10.72 1.15 -8.18
C ALA A 29 10.76 1.10 -9.72
N TYR A 30 9.95 1.94 -10.37
CA TYR A 30 9.94 2.05 -11.83
C TYR A 30 11.25 2.59 -12.40
N LYS A 31 11.84 3.61 -11.75
CA LYS A 31 13.16 4.14 -12.13
C LYS A 31 14.26 3.08 -11.99
N ASP A 32 14.12 2.19 -11.01
CA ASP A 32 15.04 1.08 -10.76
C ASP A 32 14.80 -0.15 -11.67
N GLY A 33 13.90 -0.04 -12.65
CA GLY A 33 13.66 -1.10 -13.64
C GLY A 33 12.69 -2.20 -13.19
N ILE A 34 12.03 -2.03 -12.04
CA ILE A 34 10.93 -2.89 -11.62
C ILE A 34 9.71 -2.56 -12.49
N ARG A 35 9.03 -3.60 -12.98
CA ARG A 35 7.86 -3.46 -13.88
C ARG A 35 6.64 -4.23 -13.38
N GLN A 36 6.83 -5.10 -12.39
CA GLN A 36 5.79 -5.87 -11.76
C GLN A 36 6.10 -5.96 -10.27
N ILE A 37 5.09 -5.75 -9.43
CA ILE A 37 5.19 -5.82 -7.97
C ILE A 37 4.09 -6.77 -7.49
N VAL A 38 4.47 -7.74 -6.67
CA VAL A 38 3.54 -8.53 -5.87
C VAL A 38 3.43 -7.86 -4.51
N ALA A 39 2.25 -7.35 -4.17
CA ALA A 39 2.00 -6.77 -2.86
C ALA A 39 1.98 -7.89 -1.80
N THR A 40 2.79 -7.76 -0.76
CA THR A 40 2.92 -8.74 0.33
C THR A 40 2.87 -8.06 1.70
N PRO A 41 1.76 -7.36 2.02
CA PRO A 41 1.64 -6.67 3.29
C PRO A 41 1.67 -7.66 4.46
N HIS A 42 2.01 -7.17 5.65
CA HIS A 42 1.94 -7.95 6.88
C HIS A 42 0.51 -8.40 7.18
N ARG A 43 0.32 -9.72 7.32
CA ARG A 43 -0.93 -10.28 7.83
C ARG A 43 -1.06 -9.97 9.33
N ASN A 44 -2.22 -9.42 9.72
CA ASN A 44 -2.54 -9.02 11.10
C ASN A 44 -1.74 -7.83 11.65
N HIS A 45 -1.29 -6.92 10.77
CA HIS A 45 -0.78 -5.63 11.26
C HIS A 45 -1.92 -4.87 11.97
N PRO A 46 -1.69 -4.31 13.18
CA PRO A 46 -2.69 -3.53 13.88
C PRO A 46 -2.92 -2.22 13.14
N VAL A 47 -3.91 -2.23 12.26
CA VAL A 47 -4.39 -1.03 11.57
C VAL A 47 -5.50 -0.39 12.39
N ASP A 48 -5.28 0.87 12.74
CA ASP A 48 -6.24 1.70 13.44
C ASP A 48 -7.32 2.13 12.43
N PHE A 49 -8.28 1.24 12.14
CA PHE A 49 -9.40 1.54 11.24
C PHE A 49 -10.29 2.61 11.87
N LYS A 50 -9.98 3.88 11.59
CA LYS A 50 -10.75 5.05 12.03
C LYS A 50 -11.86 5.41 11.04
N TYR A 51 -12.53 4.42 10.47
CA TYR A 51 -13.73 4.71 9.68
C TYR A 51 -14.88 5.05 10.65
N LYS A 52 -15.17 6.34 10.78
CA LYS A 52 -16.27 6.88 11.59
C LYS A 52 -17.53 7.21 10.78
N GLY A 53 -17.58 6.78 9.51
CA GLY A 53 -18.73 6.97 8.64
C GLY A 53 -19.74 5.84 8.77
N ASN A 54 -21.00 6.09 8.37
CA ASN A 54 -21.96 5.01 8.20
C ASN A 54 -21.59 4.20 6.95
N ILE A 55 -21.66 2.88 7.03
CA ILE A 55 -21.38 1.97 5.90
C ILE A 55 -22.28 2.27 4.68
N GLU A 56 -23.46 2.84 4.91
CA GLU A 56 -24.38 3.28 3.86
C GLU A 56 -23.88 4.48 3.04
N GLU A 57 -22.91 5.25 3.54
CA GLU A 57 -22.32 6.41 2.85
C GLU A 57 -21.07 6.03 2.03
N ALA A 58 -20.64 4.77 2.07
CA ALA A 58 -19.43 4.29 1.42
C ALA A 58 -19.65 3.82 -0.04
N PHE A 59 -20.89 3.87 -0.56
CA PHE A 59 -21.25 3.47 -1.92
C PHE A 59 -22.24 4.44 -2.57
#